data_AF-A0A381WXT8-F1
#
_entry.id   AF-A0A381WXT8-F1
#
_cell.length_a   1.000
_cell.length_b   1.000
_cell.length_c   1.000
_cell.angle_alpha   90.00
_cell.angle_beta   90.00
_cell.angle_gamma   90.00
#
_symmetry.space_group_name_H-M   'P 1'
#
loop_
_entity.id
_entity.type
_entity.pdbx_description
1 polymer ?
#
loop_
_entity_poly.entity_id
_entity_poly.type
_entity_poly.pdbx_seq_one_letter_code
_entity_poly.pdbx_strand_id
1 'polypeptide(L)'
;MLLDRAVEYSKTLGISDRRARIIIKRLPPSFSQQGLIEHPRELDRETYIQIWVKLNKERYITLAHEMIHVRQILNGNPIDENEAYLLEDTLDNKA
;
A
#
# COMPACT_ATOMS: atom_id res chain seq x y z
N MET A 1 3.99 -5.93 13.37
CA MET A 1 3.19 -4.67 13.40
C MET A 1 2.86 -4.26 11.95
N LEU A 2 2.01 -3.23 11.70
CA LEU A 2 1.70 -2.81 10.31
C LEU A 2 2.96 -2.42 9.53
N LEU A 3 3.93 -1.79 10.20
CA LEU A 3 5.21 -1.45 9.61
C LEU A 3 5.97 -2.69 9.11
N ASP A 4 6.10 -3.72 9.96
CA ASP A 4 6.82 -4.96 9.60
C ASP A 4 6.17 -5.64 8.38
N ARG A 5 4.84 -5.71 8.36
CA ARG A 5 4.07 -6.24 7.22
C ARG A 5 4.30 -5.43 5.95
N ALA A 6 4.27 -4.10 6.03
CA ALA A 6 4.53 -3.26 4.86
C ALA A 6 5.96 -3.44 4.33
N VAL A 7 6.94 -3.63 5.21
CA VAL A 7 8.33 -3.94 4.82
C VAL A 7 8.39 -5.29 4.10
N GLU A 8 7.73 -6.34 4.61
CA GLU A 8 7.64 -7.64 3.94
C GLU A 8 6.95 -7.52 2.56
N TYR A 9 5.80 -6.86 2.48
CA TYR A 9 5.11 -6.62 1.22
C TYR A 9 6.00 -5.88 0.21
N SER A 10 6.73 -4.86 0.64
CA SER A 10 7.64 -4.11 -0.25
C SER A 10 8.72 -4.99 -0.88
N LYS A 11 9.22 -5.99 -0.14
CA LYS A 11 10.21 -6.95 -0.64
C LYS A 11 9.57 -7.92 -1.61
N THR A 12 8.42 -8.50 -1.24
CA THR A 12 7.68 -9.44 -2.09
C THR A 12 7.23 -8.80 -3.40
N LEU A 13 6.85 -7.52 -3.37
CA LEU A 13 6.46 -6.75 -4.55
C LEU A 13 7.65 -6.21 -5.37
N GLY A 14 8.89 -6.38 -4.90
CA GLY A 14 10.09 -5.90 -5.60
C GLY A 14 10.20 -4.37 -5.67
N ILE A 15 9.74 -3.66 -4.63
CA ILE A 15 9.78 -2.20 -4.54
C ILE A 15 10.60 -1.67 -3.35
N SER A 16 11.22 -2.56 -2.57
CA SER A 16 12.00 -2.19 -1.38
C SER A 16 13.25 -1.36 -1.66
N ASP A 17 13.75 -1.38 -2.90
CA ASP A 17 14.91 -0.63 -3.38
C ASP A 17 14.53 0.69 -4.07
N ARG A 18 13.23 0.99 -4.20
CA ARG A 18 12.75 2.23 -4.82
C ARG A 18 12.99 3.42 -3.89
N ARG A 19 13.38 4.54 -4.48
CA ARG A 19 13.54 5.82 -3.77
C ARG A 19 12.17 6.47 -3.49
N ALA A 20 11.46 5.89 -2.53
CA ALA A 20 10.13 6.33 -2.14
C ALA A 20 9.96 6.33 -0.62
N ARG A 21 9.11 7.23 -0.12
CA ARG A 21 8.69 7.29 1.27
C ARG A 21 7.21 6.97 1.35
N ILE A 22 6.90 5.80 1.91
CA ILE A 22 5.54 5.34 2.13
C ILE A 22 5.16 5.64 3.58
N ILE A 23 4.12 6.46 3.77
CA ILE A 23 3.62 6.85 5.08
C ILE A 23 2.30 6.13 5.32
N ILE A 24 2.26 5.26 6.33
CA ILE A 24 1.08 4.49 6.69
C ILE A 24 0.36 5.19 7.84
N LYS A 25 -0.90 5.55 7.62
CA LYS A 25 -1.74 6.26 8.59
C LYS A 25 -2.97 5.43 8.94
N ARG A 26 -3.52 5.69 10.12
CA ARG A 26 -4.81 5.12 10.54
C ARG A 26 -5.95 5.85 9.85
N LEU A 27 -6.79 5.12 9.12
CA LEU A 27 -8.04 5.67 8.59
C LEU A 27 -9.07 5.85 9.72
N PRO A 28 -9.73 7.02 9.85
CA PRO A 28 -10.77 7.24 10.83
C PRO A 28 -11.97 6.29 10.63
N PRO A 29 -12.61 5.78 11.70
CA PRO A 29 -13.68 4.80 11.60
C PRO A 29 -14.93 5.31 10.87
N SER A 30 -15.11 6.63 10.82
CA SER A 30 -16.22 7.32 10.14
C SER A 30 -16.20 7.18 8.62
N PHE A 31 -15.07 6.82 8.02
CA PHE A 31 -14.96 6.57 6.59
C PHE A 31 -15.58 5.21 6.25
N SER A 32 -16.35 5.14 5.16
CA SER A 32 -16.95 3.89 4.69
C SER A 32 -15.92 2.95 4.07
N GLN A 33 -14.84 3.49 3.50
CA GLN A 33 -13.73 2.73 2.91
C GLN A 33 -12.92 1.97 3.96
N GLN A 34 -12.22 0.92 3.51
CA GLN A 34 -11.25 0.18 4.33
C GLN A 34 -9.84 0.76 4.21
N GLY A 35 -9.44 1.16 3.00
CA GLY A 35 -8.17 1.78 2.70
C GLY A 35 -8.32 3.00 1.78
N LEU A 36 -7.29 3.83 1.72
CA LEU A 36 -7.14 4.92 0.76
C LEU A 36 -5.66 5.13 0.44
N ILE A 37 -5.34 5.33 -0.83
CA ILE A 37 -4.04 5.85 -1.27
C ILE A 37 -4.19 7.28 -1.79
N GLU A 38 -3.34 8.18 -1.30
CA GLU A 38 -3.28 9.54 -1.82
C GLU A 38 -2.42 9.62 -3.07
N HIS A 39 -2.72 10.60 -3.93
CA HIS A 39 -1.92 10.87 -5.12
C HIS A 39 -0.44 11.11 -4.75
N PRO A 40 0.51 10.44 -5.44
CA PRO A 40 1.93 10.58 -5.14
C PRO A 40 2.39 12.03 -5.33
N ARG A 41 3.35 12.45 -4.50
CA ARG A 41 4.04 13.73 -4.64
C ARG A 41 5.51 13.48 -4.89
N GLU A 42 6.09 14.12 -5.89
CA GLU A 42 7.52 14.04 -6.16
C GLU A 42 8.21 15.30 -5.63
N LEU A 43 9.24 15.10 -4.81
CA LEU A 43 10.11 16.16 -4.30
C LEU A 43 11.55 15.64 -4.29
N ASP A 44 12.49 16.38 -4.87
CA ASP A 44 13.93 16.05 -4.87
C ASP A 44 14.26 14.61 -5.32
N ARG A 45 13.52 14.10 -6.31
CA ARG A 45 13.63 12.72 -6.85
C ARG A 45 13.26 11.62 -5.84
N GLU A 46 12.52 11.95 -4.78
CA GLU A 46 11.89 11.00 -3.86
C GLU A 46 10.37 11.07 -4.05
N THR A 47 9.73 9.91 -4.23
CA THR A 47 8.27 9.80 -4.33
C THR A 47 7.67 9.62 -2.95
N TYR A 48 6.79 10.53 -2.55
CA TYR A 48 6.06 10.48 -1.28
C TYR A 48 4.66 9.94 -1.52
N ILE A 49 4.32 8.86 -0.82
CA ILE A 49 3.03 8.19 -0.94
C ILE A 49 2.44 8.05 0.46
N GLN A 50 1.18 8.43 0.61
CA GLN A 50 0.43 8.23 1.85
C GLN A 50 -0.63 7.17 1.61
N ILE A 51 -0.63 6.15 2.48
CA ILE A 51 -1.68 5.14 2.53
C ILE A 51 -2.37 5.21 3.88
N TRP A 52 -3.68 5.07 3.86
CA TRP A 52 -4.53 5.08 5.04
C TRP A 52 -5.18 3.72 5.16
N VAL A 53 -5.08 3.10 6.34
CA VAL A 53 -5.62 1.76 6.60
C VAL A 53 -6.53 1.78 7.81
N LYS A 54 -7.73 1.22 7.66
CA LYS A 54 -8.67 1.04 8.78
C LYS A 54 -8.17 -0.07 9.70
N LEU A 55 -8.03 0.23 10.98
CA LEU A 55 -7.47 -0.72 11.96
C LEU A 55 -8.53 -1.69 12.50
N ASN A 56 -9.03 -2.57 11.63
CA ASN A 56 -9.96 -3.64 11.99
C ASN A 56 -9.32 -5.02 11.76
N LYS A 57 -10.16 -6.07 11.65
CA LYS A 57 -9.71 -7.45 11.43
C LYS A 57 -9.07 -7.66 10.04
N GLU A 58 -9.42 -6.83 9.05
CA GLU A 58 -8.97 -6.93 7.64
C GLU A 58 -7.79 -6.00 7.34
N ARG A 59 -7.26 -5.30 8.36
CA ARG A 59 -6.20 -4.29 8.20
C ARG A 59 -4.97 -4.73 7.41
N TYR A 60 -4.62 -6.02 7.44
CA TYR A 60 -3.43 -6.53 6.72
C TYR A 60 -3.74 -6.79 5.25
N ILE A 61 -4.91 -7.36 4.95
CA ILE A 61 -5.42 -7.48 3.58
C ILE A 61 -5.58 -6.10 2.95
N THR A 62 -6.19 -5.15 3.68
CA THR A 62 -6.28 -3.76 3.23
C THR A 62 -4.89 -3.14 3.01
N LEU A 63 -3.94 -3.36 3.92
CA LEU A 63 -2.57 -2.87 3.72
C LEU A 63 -1.93 -3.49 2.47
N ALA A 64 -2.13 -4.79 2.23
CA ALA A 64 -1.62 -5.49 1.05
C ALA A 64 -2.20 -4.91 -0.24
N HIS A 65 -3.51 -4.64 -0.26
CA HIS A 65 -4.20 -3.95 -1.36
C HIS A 65 -3.56 -2.60 -1.68
N GLU A 66 -3.44 -1.72 -0.69
CA GLU A 66 -2.83 -0.40 -0.87
C GLU A 66 -1.36 -0.48 -1.29
N MET A 67 -0.63 -1.50 -0.82
CA MET A 67 0.77 -1.72 -1.23
C MET A 67 0.90 -2.20 -2.68
N ILE A 68 -0.11 -2.89 -3.23
CA ILE A 68 -0.18 -3.22 -4.67
C ILE A 68 -0.34 -1.94 -5.49
N HIS A 69 -1.16 -0.99 -5.04
CA HIS A 69 -1.25 0.34 -5.66
C HIS A 69 0.06 1.13 -5.57
N VAL A 70 0.75 1.07 -4.43
CA VAL A 70 2.09 1.66 -4.31
C VAL A 70 3.02 1.09 -5.38
N ARG A 71 3.03 -0.22 -5.59
CA ARG A 71 3.83 -0.84 -6.66
C ARG A 71 3.41 -0.36 -8.05
N GLN A 72 2.12 -0.25 -8.34
CA GLN A 72 1.61 0.27 -9.61
C GLN A 72 2.12 1.71 -9.86
N ILE A 73 1.98 2.59 -8.85
CA ILE A 73 2.45 3.97 -8.90
C ILE A 73 3.96 4.05 -9.15
N LEU A 74 4.77 3.30 -8.39
CA LEU A 74 6.23 3.33 -8.51
C LEU A 74 6.74 2.75 -9.84
N ASN A 75 5.91 1.98 -10.54
CA ASN A 75 6.20 1.47 -11.88
C ASN A 75 5.65 2.36 -13.00
N GLY A 76 4.96 3.46 -12.67
CA GLY A 76 4.32 4.33 -13.65
C GLY A 76 3.09 3.70 -14.31
N ASN A 77 2.51 2.67 -13.69
CA ASN A 77 1.31 2.01 -14.17
C ASN A 77 0.06 2.76 -13.68
N PRO A 78 -1.05 2.73 -14.45
CA PRO A 78 -2.35 3.15 -13.93
C PRO A 78 -2.76 2.28 -12.74
N ILE A 79 -3.60 2.83 -11.87
CA ILE A 79 -4.20 2.07 -10.78
C ILE A 79 -5.18 1.04 -11.35
N ASP A 80 -4.97 -0.22 -11.01
CA ASP A 80 -5.84 -1.33 -11.35
C ASP A 80 -6.35 -1.99 -10.06
N GLU A 81 -7.60 -1.68 -9.73
CA GLU A 81 -8.34 -2.21 -8.57
C GLU A 81 -8.58 -3.72 -8.68
N ASN A 82 -8.78 -4.25 -9.88
CA ASN A 82 -9.00 -5.69 -10.08
C ASN A 82 -7.73 -6.46 -9.78
N GLU A 83 -6.58 -5.96 -10.25
CA GLU A 83 -5.29 -6.55 -9.92
C GLU A 83 -5.05 -6.53 -8.41
N ALA A 84 -5.32 -5.40 -7.74
CA ALA A 84 -5.17 -5.28 -6.31
C ALA A 84 -6.04 -6.29 -5.54
N TYR A 85 -7.32 -6.40 -5.89
CA TYR A 85 -8.26 -7.35 -5.31
C TYR A 85 -7.86 -8.82 -5.51
N LEU A 86 -7.31 -9.17 -6.68
CA LEU A 86 -6.87 -10.54 -6.96
C LEU A 86 -5.61 -10.94 -6.19
N LEU A 87 -4.76 -9.98 -5.83
CA LEU A 87 -3.44 -10.24 -5.27
C LEU A 87 -3.35 -9.98 -3.75
N GLU A 88 -4.27 -9.22 -3.14
CA GLU A 88 -4.21 -8.82 -1.73
C GLU A 88 -4.07 -10.01 -0.76
N ASP A 89 -4.91 -11.03 -0.91
CA ASP A 89 -4.88 -12.24 -0.08
C ASP A 89 -3.61 -13.04 -0.31
N THR A 90 -3.17 -13.13 -1.57
CA THR A 90 -1.94 -13.86 -1.91
C THR A 90 -0.72 -13.19 -1.31
N LEU A 91 -0.70 -11.86 -1.29
CA LEU A 91 0.39 -11.07 -0.73
C LEU A 91 0.42 -11.17 0.80
N ASP A 92 -0.74 -11.06 1.47
CA ASP A 92 -0.80 -11.17 2.94
C ASP A 92 -0.40 -12.58 3.43
N ASN A 93 -0.78 -13.63 2.71
CA ASN A 93 -0.46 -15.01 3.07
C ASN A 93 1.00 -15.42 2.76
N LYS A 94 1.69 -14.71 1.86
CA LYS A 94 3.09 -14.99 1.50
C LYS A 94 4.11 -14.21 2.33
N ALA A 95 3.66 -13.20 3.07
CA ALA A 95 4.50 -12.34 3.90
C ALA A 95 4.75 -12.95 5.28
#